data_AF-A0A357G197-F1
#
_entry.id   AF-A0A357G197-F1
#
_cell.length_a   1.000
_cell.length_b   1.000
_cell.length_c   1.000
_cell.angle_alpha   90.00
_cell.angle_beta   90.00
_cell.angle_gamma   90.00
#
_symmetry.space_group_name_H-M   'P 1'
#
loop_
_entity.id
_entity.type
_entity.pdbx_description
1 polymer ?
#
loop_
_entity_poly.entity_id
_entity_poly.type
_entity_poly.pdbx_seq_one_letter_code
_entity_poly.pdbx_strand_id
1 'polypeptide(L)'
;MCRWISRKSNFLRRRKMEVDVYDTYARGSNGGVIHFDVLVPKGTTADKAFAWGREWLVSIGEKAESLEQRHCRFCHTERARGNVEKDIAAQGYHILQMEGCPDPVV
;
A
#
# COMPACT_ATOMS: atom_id res chain seq x y z
N MET A 1 3.33 48.11 25.06
CA MET A 1 2.34 47.12 24.60
C MET A 1 3.07 45.82 24.25
N CYS A 2 3.17 44.86 25.19
CA CYS A 2 3.78 43.56 24.92
C CYS A 2 2.76 42.64 24.25
N ARG A 3 2.94 42.37 22.94
CA ARG A 3 2.13 41.38 22.22
C ARG A 3 2.53 39.97 22.68
N TRP A 4 1.66 39.38 23.47
CA TRP A 4 1.52 37.93 23.63
C TRP A 4 1.36 37.28 22.24
N ILE A 5 2.41 36.63 21.73
CA ILE A 5 2.24 35.60 20.71
C ILE A 5 2.29 34.27 21.43
N SER A 6 1.09 33.79 21.76
CA SER A 6 0.84 32.42 22.16
C SER A 6 1.44 31.49 21.11
N ARG A 7 2.63 30.94 21.40
CA ARG A 7 3.09 29.70 20.77
C ARG A 7 2.14 28.62 21.28
N LYS A 8 0.96 28.49 20.66
CA LYS A 8 0.17 27.28 20.75
C LYS A 8 1.02 26.19 20.12
N SER A 9 1.74 25.49 20.99
CA SER A 9 2.43 24.26 20.68
C SER A 9 1.40 23.35 20.00
N ASN A 10 1.47 23.23 18.68
CA ASN A 10 0.75 22.23 17.91
C ASN A 10 1.42 20.89 18.24
N PHE A 11 1.22 20.44 19.46
CA PHE A 11 1.61 19.14 19.96
C PHE A 11 0.69 18.11 19.27
N LEU A 12 1.09 17.76 18.05
CA LEU A 12 0.84 16.50 17.38
C LEU A 12 -0.56 15.89 17.59
N ARG A 13 -1.56 16.39 16.87
CA ARG A 13 -2.56 15.46 16.31
C ARG A 13 -1.84 14.66 15.22
N ARG A 14 -1.00 13.69 15.60
CA ARG A 14 -0.66 12.56 14.72
C ARG A 14 -1.98 11.86 14.45
N ARG A 15 -2.67 12.25 13.37
CA ARG A 15 -3.76 11.44 12.84
C ARG A 15 -3.11 10.13 12.44
N LYS A 16 -3.28 9.11 13.27
CA LYS A 16 -2.79 7.77 12.98
C LYS A 16 -3.53 7.32 11.72
N MET A 17 -2.81 7.18 10.61
CA MET A 17 -3.38 6.65 9.37
C MET A 17 -3.68 5.16 9.57
N GLU A 18 -4.93 4.79 9.35
CA GLU A 18 -5.35 3.38 9.31
C GLU A 18 -5.35 2.92 7.86
N VAL A 19 -4.91 1.68 7.64
CA VAL A 19 -4.76 1.08 6.33
C VAL A 19 -5.42 -0.28 6.30
N ASP A 20 -6.10 -0.58 5.20
CA ASP A 20 -6.64 -1.89 4.90
C ASP A 20 -5.58 -2.67 4.14
N VAL A 21 -5.34 -3.91 4.59
CA VAL A 21 -4.33 -4.82 4.03
C VAL A 21 -5.02 -5.84 3.16
N TYR A 22 -4.58 -5.94 1.91
CA TYR A 22 -5.08 -6.90 0.94
C TYR A 22 -3.98 -7.91 0.58
N ASP A 23 -4.18 -9.15 1.04
CA ASP A 23 -3.32 -10.28 0.72
C ASP A 23 -3.50 -10.67 -0.75
N THR A 24 -2.40 -10.65 -1.51
CA THR A 24 -2.41 -10.72 -2.96
C THR A 24 -1.43 -11.76 -3.52
N TYR A 25 -1.95 -12.67 -4.35
CA TYR A 25 -1.16 -13.72 -5.01
C TYR A 25 -1.25 -13.62 -6.53
N ALA A 26 -0.09 -13.47 -7.18
CA ALA A 26 0.05 -13.47 -8.62
C ALA A 26 0.95 -14.63 -9.10
N ARG A 27 0.80 -15.01 -10.37
CA ARG A 27 1.66 -16.00 -11.02
C ARG A 27 2.80 -15.32 -11.78
N GLY A 28 4.02 -15.48 -11.31
CA GLY A 28 5.20 -14.97 -12.01
C GLY A 28 5.38 -15.61 -13.37
N SER A 29 5.95 -14.86 -14.30
CA SER A 29 6.31 -15.31 -15.65
C SER A 29 7.25 -16.52 -15.66
N ASN A 30 8.04 -16.70 -14.60
CA ASN A 30 8.92 -17.84 -14.36
C ASN A 30 8.20 -19.10 -13.80
N GLY A 31 6.88 -19.05 -13.60
CA GLY A 31 6.08 -20.13 -13.02
C GLY A 31 6.05 -20.14 -11.49
N GLY A 32 6.71 -19.20 -10.83
CA GLY A 32 6.67 -19.00 -9.38
C GLY A 32 5.42 -18.27 -8.89
N VAL A 33 5.25 -18.22 -7.57
CA VAL A 33 4.20 -17.43 -6.92
C VAL A 33 4.81 -16.12 -6.44
N ILE A 34 4.13 -15.02 -6.76
CA ILE A 34 4.46 -13.69 -6.25
C ILE A 34 3.43 -13.34 -5.20
N HIS A 35 3.89 -13.17 -3.96
CA HIS A 35 3.06 -12.86 -2.80
C HIS A 35 3.41 -11.48 -2.27
N PHE A 36 2.40 -10.62 -2.21
CA PHE A 36 2.55 -9.24 -1.74
C PHE A 36 1.26 -8.75 -1.12
N ASP A 37 1.38 -7.81 -0.18
CA ASP A 37 0.23 -7.12 0.39
C ASP A 37 0.07 -5.75 -0.27
N VAL A 38 -1.17 -5.41 -0.62
CA VAL A 38 -1.53 -4.06 -1.03
C VAL A 38 -2.12 -3.33 0.18
N LEU A 39 -1.39 -2.33 0.67
CA LEU A 39 -1.79 -1.49 1.79
C LEU A 39 -2.40 -0.20 1.26
N VAL A 40 -3.65 0.05 1.60
CA VAL A 40 -4.43 1.20 1.12
C VAL A 40 -5.08 1.94 2.28
N PRO A 41 -5.40 3.24 2.17
CA PRO A 41 -6.14 3.95 3.21
C PRO A 41 -7.44 3.23 3.55
N LYS A 42 -7.75 3.17 4.85
CA LYS A 42 -8.98 2.56 5.34
C LYS A 42 -10.22 3.09 4.61
N GLY A 43 -11.08 2.18 4.16
CA GLY A 43 -12.31 2.49 3.42
C GLY A 43 -12.12 2.57 1.92
N THR A 44 -10.94 2.20 1.42
CA THR A 44 -10.72 1.98 -0.01
C THR A 44 -11.42 0.70 -0.47
N THR A 45 -11.96 0.68 -1.69
CA THR A 45 -12.63 -0.50 -2.24
C THR A 45 -11.63 -1.57 -2.68
N ALA A 46 -12.03 -2.83 -2.60
CA ALA A 46 -11.22 -3.95 -3.08
C ALA A 46 -10.83 -3.81 -4.55
N ASP A 47 -11.71 -3.26 -5.39
CA ASP A 47 -11.43 -3.00 -6.81
C ASP A 47 -10.25 -2.04 -7.02
N LYS A 48 -10.10 -1.02 -6.16
CA LYS A 48 -8.97 -0.08 -6.23
C LYS A 48 -7.68 -0.73 -5.74
N ALA A 49 -7.73 -1.49 -4.65
CA ALA A 49 -6.57 -2.26 -4.19
C ALA A 49 -6.09 -3.24 -5.28
N PHE A 50 -7.02 -3.92 -5.94
CA PHE A 50 -6.73 -4.80 -7.07
C PHE A 50 -6.11 -4.04 -8.26
N ALA A 51 -6.64 -2.86 -8.62
CA ALA A 51 -6.08 -2.05 -9.70
C ALA A 51 -4.62 -1.64 -9.43
N TRP A 52 -4.32 -1.16 -8.21
CA TRP A 52 -2.95 -0.81 -7.83
C TRP A 52 -2.01 -2.02 -7.75
N GLY A 53 -2.49 -3.17 -7.30
CA GLY A 53 -1.73 -4.42 -7.36
C GLY A 53 -1.34 -4.79 -8.80
N ARG A 54 -2.23 -4.60 -9.78
CA ARG A 54 -1.94 -4.83 -11.20
C ARG A 54 -0.94 -3.83 -11.75
N GLU A 55 -1.07 -2.55 -11.41
CA GLU A 55 -0.11 -1.51 -11.83
C GLU A 55 1.30 -1.81 -11.31
N TRP A 56 1.41 -2.25 -10.05
CA TRP A 56 2.69 -2.65 -9.48
C TRP A 56 3.28 -3.89 -10.14
N LEU A 57 2.47 -4.90 -10.47
CA LEU A 57 2.96 -6.07 -11.23
C LEU A 57 3.56 -5.67 -12.58
N VAL A 58 2.93 -4.72 -13.28
CA VAL A 58 3.48 -4.20 -14.54
C VAL A 58 4.80 -3.46 -14.32
N SER A 59 4.96 -2.73 -13.21
CA SER A 59 6.20 -1.98 -12.94
C SER A 59 7.39 -2.88 -12.59
N ILE A 60 7.15 -4.10 -12.09
CA ILE A 60 8.18 -5.12 -11.87
C ILE A 60 8.40 -6.03 -13.11
N GLY A 61 7.79 -5.70 -14.25
CA GLY A 61 7.92 -6.44 -15.51
C GLY A 61 7.03 -7.68 -15.63
N GLU A 62 6.09 -7.87 -14.70
CA GLU A 62 5.13 -8.97 -14.72
C GLU A 62 3.82 -8.59 -15.43
N LYS A 63 3.08 -9.60 -15.88
CA LYS A 63 1.82 -9.38 -16.61
C LYS A 63 0.70 -9.02 -15.64
N ALA A 64 -0.08 -7.98 -15.95
CA ALA A 64 -1.24 -7.59 -15.15
C ALA A 64 -2.30 -8.72 -15.05
N GLU A 65 -2.34 -9.63 -16.02
CA GLU A 65 -3.24 -10.78 -16.11
C GLU A 65 -2.82 -11.94 -15.19
N SER A 66 -1.60 -11.89 -14.64
CA SER A 66 -1.13 -12.87 -13.65
C SER A 66 -1.89 -12.79 -12.33
N LEU A 67 -2.59 -11.67 -12.10
CA LEU A 67 -3.37 -11.41 -10.92
C LEU A 67 -4.86 -11.46 -11.22
N GLU A 68 -5.55 -12.36 -10.53
CA GLU A 68 -7.00 -12.51 -10.60
C GLU A 68 -7.67 -11.90 -9.37
N GLN A 69 -8.84 -11.29 -9.53
CA GLN A 69 -9.51 -10.57 -8.44
C GLN A 69 -9.81 -11.47 -7.24
N ARG A 70 -10.08 -12.76 -7.47
CA ARG A 70 -10.29 -13.74 -6.40
C ARG A 70 -9.06 -13.97 -5.51
N HIS A 71 -7.88 -13.55 -5.95
CA HIS A 71 -6.62 -13.68 -5.22
C HIS A 71 -6.18 -12.37 -4.54
N CYS A 72 -7.00 -11.31 -4.57
CA CYS A 72 -6.80 -10.08 -3.81
C CYS A 72 -7.85 -10.03 -2.68
N ARG A 73 -7.45 -10.43 -1.47
CA ARG A 73 -8.37 -10.62 -0.35
C ARG A 73 -8.05 -9.68 0.79
N PHE A 74 -9.07 -8.97 1.26
CA PHE A 74 -8.96 -8.20 2.50
C PHE A 74 -8.62 -9.14 3.67
N CYS A 75 -7.55 -8.81 4.40
CA CYS A 75 -7.09 -9.54 5.57
C CYS A 75 -7.52 -8.83 6.86
N HIS A 76 -6.99 -7.63 7.10
CA HIS A 76 -7.30 -6.82 8.29
C HIS A 76 -7.01 -5.34 8.05
N THR A 77 -7.45 -4.50 8.99
CA THR A 77 -7.05 -3.09 9.07
C THR A 77 -5.97 -2.93 10.13
N GLU A 78 -4.90 -2.21 9.82
CA GLU A 78 -3.84 -1.88 10.77
C GLU A 78 -3.46 -0.41 10.74
N ARG A 79 -2.48 -0.03 11.57
CA ARG A 79 -1.98 1.34 11.64
C ARG A 79 -0.71 1.46 10.82
N ALA A 80 -0.75 2.31 9.79
CA ALA A 80 0.43 2.67 9.03
C ALA A 80 1.47 3.36 9.92
N ARG A 81 2.75 3.07 9.67
CA ARG A 81 3.88 3.67 10.37
C ARG A 81 5.03 3.90 9.40
N GLY A 82 5.79 4.98 9.62
CA GLY A 82 7.06 5.19 8.93
C GLY A 82 6.90 5.39 7.43
N ASN A 83 7.50 4.49 6.64
CA ASN A 83 7.50 4.59 5.18
C ASN A 83 6.14 4.29 4.57
N VAL A 84 5.38 3.34 5.12
CA VAL A 84 4.03 3.01 4.67
C VAL A 84 3.12 4.25 4.65
N GLU A 85 3.16 5.05 5.71
CA GLU A 85 2.38 6.30 5.80
C GLU A 85 2.81 7.32 4.75
N LYS A 86 4.12 7.44 4.48
CA LYS A 86 4.66 8.38 3.50
C LYS A 86 4.28 7.97 2.08
N ASP A 87 4.42 6.69 1.75
CA ASP A 87 4.14 6.17 0.41
C ASP A 87 2.65 6.28 0.11
N ILE A 88 1.80 5.88 1.05
CA ILE A 88 0.35 6.04 0.91
C ILE A 88 -0.05 7.51 0.81
N ALA A 89 0.61 8.42 1.53
CA ALA A 89 0.36 9.84 1.41
C ALA A 89 0.83 10.42 0.05
N ALA A 90 1.86 9.84 -0.57
CA ALA A 90 2.43 10.32 -1.82
C ALA A 90 1.70 9.79 -3.07
N GLN A 91 1.39 8.49 -3.10
CA GLN A 91 0.84 7.80 -4.28
C GLN A 91 -0.50 7.07 -4.04
N GLY A 92 -0.96 7.00 -2.79
CA GLY A 92 -2.28 6.44 -2.44
C GLY A 92 -2.28 4.97 -2.00
N TYR A 93 -1.18 4.25 -2.21
CA TYR A 93 -1.02 2.85 -1.79
C TYR A 93 0.44 2.53 -1.48
N HIS A 94 0.67 1.43 -0.76
CA HIS A 94 2.00 0.87 -0.52
C HIS A 94 1.97 -0.63 -0.79
N ILE A 95 3.02 -1.16 -1.43
CA ILE A 95 3.15 -2.58 -1.70
C ILE A 95 4.19 -3.16 -0.76
N LEU A 96 3.77 -4.11 0.05
CA LEU A 96 4.66 -4.87 0.90
C LEU A 96 4.96 -6.21 0.22
N GLN A 97 6.17 -6.35 -0.28
CA GLN A 97 6.65 -7.57 -0.91
C GLN A 97 6.92 -8.64 0.14
N MET A 98 6.45 -9.88 -0.07
CA MET A 98 6.63 -10.99 0.87
C MET A 98 7.41 -12.16 0.27
N GLU A 99 6.91 -12.78 -0.79
CA GLU A 99 7.54 -13.96 -1.40
C GLU A 99 7.61 -13.84 -2.93
N GLY A 100 8.71 -14.29 -3.52
CA GLY A 100 8.85 -14.40 -4.98
C GLY A 100 8.82 -13.08 -5.75
N CYS A 101 8.93 -11.94 -5.07
CA CYS A 101 8.90 -10.63 -5.69
C CYS A 101 10.27 -10.29 -6.32
N PRO A 102 10.34 -10.03 -7.64
CA PRO A 102 11.52 -9.50 -8.28
C PRO A 102 11.72 -8.01 -7.95
N ASP A 103 12.96 -7.53 -8.09
CA ASP A 103 13.27 -6.11 -7.94
C ASP A 103 12.55 -5.28 -9.02
N PRO A 104 12.06 -4.06 -8.69
CA PRO A 104 11.48 -3.16 -9.68
C PRO A 104 12.46 -2.92 -10.83
N VAL A 105 11.96 -2.98 -12.06
CA VAL A 105 12.77 -2.67 -13.24
C VAL A 105 12.97 -1.15 -13.26
N VAL A 106 14.12 -0.70 -12.74
CA VAL A 106 14.57 0.70 -12.72
C VAL A 106 14.75 1.29 -14.12
#